data_AF-A0A969DSG0-F1
#
_entry.id   AF-A0A969DSG0-F1
#
_cell.length_a   1.000
_cell.length_b   1.000
_cell.length_c   1.000
_cell.angle_alpha   90.00
_cell.angle_beta   90.00
_cell.angle_gamma   90.00
#
_symmetry.space_group_name_H-M   'P 1'
#
loop_
_entity.id
_entity.type
_entity.pdbx_description
1 polymer ?
#
loop_
_entity_poly.entity_id
_entity_poly.type
_entity_poly.pdbx_seq_one_letter_code
_entity_poly.pdbx_strand_id
1 'polypeptide(L)'
;MAVQRKVRKLSAQGRQIERRPRVSKQEFLDRYYATNTPVILTEMLQDWPALAKWTPDYLKAEYGQAEVEVQLGRNADPNYEINTFQHKTTMTLADYADRVLAAGETNDLYMVANNRNLEKASLKGLLDDLNMPDFLDAAKTNQQVFFWFGPAGTVTPLHHDPLNVMMAHFHGRKRWRLVSPTDTPLVYNHIGVFSQVDLEQLDLEEYPLFEDADVIETVLEPGEIIFVPVGWWHQVKALDVSIAVSFSNFAFPNQFDYKNPTQAQAEPQVAAQTFTRAAASPALSNSVSINSINSELIQSLLANSNPANSNPANSNSTNAALTNRVVETTEACWLMDRIISGAPLLLSFGFVSWDSPPRFDFFGRSKKLEALTQQPLNRILLRDPLNAWYQRGVPGLGQTVDDVALGLRSLIAQAAPSKVITIGQSMGAYAAILFGQLLGVEQILAFGPLSFLDSARAKQIGDRRWLSVMEALEADPPPILYSDLVTLCQLYQGSADLRIIYGQKSDPSLASPENLDEYHAQRLGALPHCRLYPYPESEHAIVKYLIDTEQIDGLLQAAIWP
;
A
#
# COMPACT_ATOMS: atom_id res chain seq x y z
N MET A 1 -1.04 12.40 26.97
CA MET A 1 -0.77 13.36 25.88
C MET A 1 -0.96 14.83 26.27
N ALA A 2 -2.18 15.39 26.37
CA ALA A 2 -2.36 16.86 26.50
C ALA A 2 -1.54 17.56 27.60
N VAL A 3 -1.40 16.98 28.80
CA VAL A 3 -0.53 17.53 29.86
C VAL A 3 0.95 17.44 29.50
N GLN A 4 1.42 16.35 28.89
CA GLN A 4 2.81 16.21 28.44
C GLN A 4 3.17 17.26 27.38
N ARG A 5 2.26 17.57 26.45
CA ARG A 5 2.42 18.67 25.48
C ARG A 5 2.65 20.01 26.18
N LYS A 6 1.76 20.34 27.13
CA LYS A 6 1.88 21.57 27.94
C LYS A 6 3.19 21.62 28.73
N VAL A 7 3.64 20.50 29.29
CA VAL A 7 4.91 20.40 30.03
C VAL A 7 6.13 20.60 29.13
N ARG A 8 6.16 20.02 27.92
CA ARG A 8 7.26 20.26 26.95
C ARG A 8 7.40 21.74 26.59
N LYS A 9 6.27 22.43 26.37
CA LYS A 9 6.23 23.87 26.07
C LYS A 9 6.69 24.80 27.23
N LEU A 10 6.94 24.28 28.44
CA LEU A 10 7.44 25.08 29.58
C LEU A 10 8.94 25.46 29.50
N SER A 11 9.72 24.81 28.63
CA SER A 11 11.16 25.10 28.49
C SER A 11 11.57 25.18 27.02
N ALA A 12 12.39 26.18 26.68
CA ALA A 12 12.98 26.29 25.35
C ALA A 12 13.84 25.07 24.97
N GLN A 13 14.48 24.40 25.94
CA GLN A 13 15.21 23.16 25.70
C GLN A 13 14.29 22.00 25.26
N GLY A 14 13.01 22.00 25.67
CA GLY A 14 12.02 21.02 25.23
C GLY A 14 11.57 21.19 23.77
N ARG A 15 11.99 22.29 23.13
CA ARG A 15 11.64 22.70 21.76
C ARG A 15 12.86 22.76 20.84
N GLN A 16 13.93 22.03 21.18
CA GLN A 16 15.17 21.92 20.42
C GLN A 16 15.62 20.45 20.38
N ILE A 17 16.35 20.06 19.33
CA ILE A 17 17.01 18.75 19.25
C ILE A 17 18.43 18.90 19.82
N GLU A 18 18.82 18.02 20.73
CA GLU A 18 20.18 17.99 21.29
C GLU A 18 21.20 17.76 20.16
N ARG A 19 22.23 18.61 20.09
CA ARG A 19 23.44 18.35 19.31
C ARG A 19 24.47 17.70 20.21
N ARG A 20 24.88 16.47 19.89
CA ARG A 20 25.76 15.65 20.70
C ARG A 20 26.99 15.21 19.89
N PRO A 21 28.21 15.66 20.23
CA PRO A 21 29.41 15.10 19.62
C PRO A 21 29.60 13.65 20.07
N ARG A 22 29.95 12.77 19.12
CA ARG A 22 30.41 11.37 19.29
C ARG A 22 29.78 10.59 20.45
N VAL A 23 28.80 9.75 20.12
CA VAL A 23 28.14 8.86 21.09
C VAL A 23 28.67 7.43 21.00
N SER A 24 28.82 6.77 22.15
CA SER A 24 29.02 5.31 22.20
C SER A 24 27.70 4.58 21.97
N LYS A 25 27.73 3.31 21.54
CA LYS A 25 26.55 2.45 21.44
C LYS A 25 25.69 2.41 22.70
N GLN A 26 26.32 2.35 23.87
CA GLN A 26 25.62 2.33 25.15
C GLN A 26 24.95 3.69 25.43
N GLU A 27 25.65 4.80 25.23
CA GLU A 27 25.05 6.13 25.40
C GLU A 27 23.90 6.36 24.41
N PHE A 28 24.06 5.92 23.15
CA PHE A 28 23.04 6.06 22.13
C PHE A 28 21.78 5.25 22.46
N LEU A 29 21.95 4.03 22.94
CA LEU A 29 20.86 3.17 23.41
C LEU A 29 20.12 3.80 24.60
N ASP A 30 20.86 4.14 25.66
CA ASP A 30 20.28 4.54 26.95
C ASP A 30 19.65 5.95 26.91
N ARG A 31 20.19 6.87 26.11
CA ARG A 31 19.74 8.27 26.07
C ARG A 31 18.74 8.58 24.96
N TYR A 32 18.80 7.90 23.82
CA TYR A 32 18.05 8.30 22.62
C TYR A 32 17.16 7.18 22.07
N TYR A 33 17.73 5.99 21.82
CA TYR A 33 17.00 4.88 21.19
C TYR A 33 15.90 4.32 22.11
N ALA A 34 16.26 3.93 23.34
CA ALA A 34 15.32 3.36 24.31
C ALA A 34 14.34 4.38 24.90
N THR A 35 14.64 5.68 24.79
CA THR A 35 13.82 6.78 25.34
C THR A 35 12.92 7.44 24.29
N ASN A 36 13.01 7.03 23.01
CA ASN A 36 12.33 7.66 21.87
C ASN A 36 12.65 9.18 21.75
N THR A 37 13.92 9.55 21.96
CA THR A 37 14.38 10.96 21.93
C THR A 37 15.23 11.24 20.68
N PRO A 38 14.86 12.20 19.82
CA PRO A 38 15.66 12.56 18.66
C PRO A 38 16.95 13.29 19.07
N VAL A 39 18.01 13.12 18.29
CA VAL A 39 19.32 13.74 18.53
C VAL A 39 19.99 14.04 17.20
N ILE A 40 20.75 15.13 17.12
CA ILE A 40 21.72 15.37 16.05
C ILE A 40 23.09 14.97 16.58
N LEU A 41 23.68 13.93 16.00
CA LEU A 41 25.03 13.52 16.28
C LEU A 41 25.99 14.36 15.44
N THR A 42 26.83 15.14 16.11
CA THR A 42 27.95 15.82 15.47
C THR A 42 29.20 14.97 15.59
N GLU A 43 30.18 15.23 14.72
CA GLU A 43 31.51 14.60 14.79
C GLU A 43 31.53 13.06 14.65
N MET A 44 30.47 12.46 14.12
CA MET A 44 30.39 11.01 13.82
C MET A 44 30.90 10.65 12.41
N LEU A 45 31.06 11.63 11.51
CA LEU A 45 31.34 11.41 10.09
C LEU A 45 32.78 11.75 9.65
N GLN A 46 33.67 12.27 10.51
CA GLN A 46 34.99 12.74 10.03
C GLN A 46 35.94 11.65 9.54
N ASP A 47 35.76 10.40 9.99
CA ASP A 47 36.54 9.27 9.52
C ASP A 47 35.91 8.56 8.31
N TRP A 48 34.68 8.94 7.91
CA TRP A 48 33.98 8.38 6.75
C TRP A 48 34.54 9.00 5.46
N PRO A 49 35.12 8.21 4.54
CA PRO A 49 35.60 8.73 3.25
C PRO A 49 34.54 9.50 2.46
N ALA A 50 33.26 9.14 2.60
CA ALA A 50 32.13 9.83 1.98
C ALA A 50 32.11 11.34 2.25
N LEU A 51 32.43 11.79 3.47
CA LEU A 51 32.36 13.21 3.84
C LEU A 51 33.37 14.08 3.06
N ALA A 52 34.52 13.51 2.67
CA ALA A 52 35.53 14.22 1.89
C ALA A 52 35.36 14.02 0.37
N LYS A 53 34.82 12.88 -0.06
CA LYS A 53 34.69 12.51 -1.48
C LYS A 53 33.39 13.01 -2.11
N TRP A 54 32.25 12.86 -1.43
CA TRP A 54 30.95 12.86 -2.09
C TRP A 54 30.47 14.26 -2.45
N THR A 55 30.73 14.59 -3.71
CA THR A 55 30.23 15.77 -4.42
C THR A 55 29.52 15.31 -5.69
N PRO A 56 28.64 16.14 -6.29
CA PRO A 56 28.04 15.83 -7.60
C PRO A 56 29.09 15.49 -8.67
N ASP A 57 30.21 16.21 -8.69
CA ASP A 57 31.32 15.98 -9.63
C ASP A 57 32.01 14.63 -9.40
N TYR A 58 32.30 14.26 -8.14
CA TYR A 58 32.89 12.96 -7.79
C TYR A 58 31.98 11.80 -8.20
N LEU A 59 30.68 11.89 -7.85
CA LEU A 59 29.70 10.87 -8.19
C LEU A 59 29.53 10.72 -9.71
N LYS A 60 29.56 11.84 -10.44
CA LYS A 60 29.56 11.86 -11.92
C LYS A 60 30.83 11.23 -12.51
N ALA A 61 32.00 11.48 -11.92
CA ALA A 61 33.27 10.97 -12.43
C ALA A 61 33.43 9.45 -12.20
N GLU A 62 33.24 8.98 -10.97
CA GLU A 62 33.49 7.58 -10.59
C GLU A 62 32.32 6.65 -10.92
N TYR A 63 31.08 7.13 -10.72
CA TYR A 63 29.87 6.32 -10.84
C TYR A 63 28.95 6.76 -11.98
N GLY A 64 29.36 7.72 -12.83
CA GLY A 64 28.49 8.35 -13.82
C GLY A 64 27.82 7.40 -14.84
N GLN A 65 28.47 6.27 -15.15
CA GLN A 65 27.92 5.23 -16.04
C GLN A 65 26.93 4.28 -15.34
N ALA A 66 26.76 4.38 -14.02
CA ALA A 66 25.78 3.59 -13.29
C ALA A 66 24.37 4.04 -13.68
N GLU A 67 23.53 3.07 -14.05
CA GLU A 67 22.11 3.31 -14.25
C GLU A 67 21.41 3.52 -12.90
N VAL A 68 20.70 4.63 -12.73
CA VAL A 68 19.98 5.00 -11.51
C VAL A 68 18.50 5.20 -11.76
N GLU A 69 17.70 4.85 -10.76
CA GLU A 69 16.29 5.24 -10.72
C GLU A 69 16.15 6.55 -9.92
N VAL A 70 15.29 7.45 -10.38
CA VAL A 70 14.95 8.72 -9.70
C VAL A 70 13.46 9.00 -9.89
N GLN A 71 12.90 9.91 -9.11
CA GLN A 71 11.58 10.49 -9.41
C GLN A 71 11.74 11.75 -10.29
N LEU A 72 10.85 11.93 -11.27
CA LEU A 72 10.67 13.13 -12.11
C LEU A 72 9.18 13.55 -12.16
N GLY A 73 8.89 14.82 -12.45
CA GLY A 73 7.52 15.32 -12.61
C GLY A 73 6.77 15.51 -11.28
N ARG A 74 7.48 15.51 -10.15
CA ARG A 74 6.91 15.59 -8.79
C ARG A 74 6.09 16.86 -8.56
N ASN A 75 6.36 17.95 -9.29
CA ASN A 75 5.61 19.21 -9.13
C ASN A 75 4.17 19.13 -9.69
N ALA A 76 3.87 18.11 -10.53
CA ALA A 76 2.56 17.96 -11.18
C ALA A 76 1.56 17.10 -10.39
N ASP A 77 1.98 16.49 -9.28
CA ASP A 77 1.15 15.59 -8.46
C ASP A 77 1.30 15.94 -6.97
N PRO A 78 0.26 16.41 -6.27
CA PRO A 78 0.35 16.73 -4.83
C PRO A 78 0.65 15.50 -3.95
N ASN A 79 0.50 14.27 -4.47
CA ASN A 79 0.73 13.02 -3.76
C ASN A 79 2.03 12.31 -4.21
N TYR A 80 3.02 13.03 -4.73
CA TYR A 80 4.22 12.48 -5.39
C TYR A 80 4.99 11.40 -4.58
N GLU A 81 5.04 11.45 -3.25
CA GLU A 81 5.68 10.37 -2.45
C GLU A 81 4.80 9.11 -2.33
N ILE A 82 3.48 9.27 -2.25
CA ILE A 82 2.51 8.15 -2.25
C ILE A 82 2.50 7.50 -3.65
N ASN A 83 2.54 8.33 -4.69
CA ASN A 83 2.57 7.94 -6.10
C ASN A 83 4.00 7.73 -6.64
N THR A 84 5.00 7.46 -5.78
CA THR A 84 6.44 7.37 -6.14
C THR A 84 6.76 6.51 -7.35
N PHE A 85 5.95 5.52 -7.70
CA PHE A 85 6.15 4.65 -8.87
C PHE A 85 5.75 5.32 -10.19
N GLN A 86 4.80 6.27 -10.20
CA GLN A 86 4.38 7.02 -11.38
C GLN A 86 5.48 7.98 -11.85
N HIS A 87 6.24 8.53 -10.89
CA HIS A 87 7.35 9.45 -11.13
C HIS A 87 8.67 8.73 -11.45
N LYS A 88 8.75 7.41 -11.27
CA LYS A 88 9.98 6.63 -11.39
C LYS A 88 10.51 6.64 -12.83
N THR A 89 11.70 7.22 -13.02
CA THR A 89 12.43 7.29 -14.29
C THR A 89 13.84 6.74 -14.12
N THR A 90 14.35 6.06 -15.14
CA THR A 90 15.70 5.50 -15.17
C THR A 90 16.61 6.31 -16.10
N MET A 91 17.83 6.62 -15.66
CA MET A 91 18.86 7.32 -16.46
C MET A 91 20.28 7.01 -15.96
N THR A 92 21.33 7.53 -16.59
CA THR A 92 22.68 7.43 -16.03
C THR A 92 22.86 8.41 -14.85
N LEU A 93 23.72 8.06 -13.89
CA LEU A 93 24.03 8.97 -12.78
C LEU A 93 24.69 10.27 -13.27
N ALA A 94 25.45 10.22 -14.38
CA ALA A 94 26.01 11.42 -15.00
C ALA A 94 24.93 12.37 -15.52
N ASP A 95 23.94 11.86 -16.27
CA ASP A 95 22.80 12.66 -16.75
C ASP A 95 21.98 13.21 -15.58
N TYR A 96 21.81 12.42 -14.52
CA TYR A 96 21.09 12.86 -13.33
C TYR A 96 21.84 13.99 -12.58
N ALA A 97 23.15 13.83 -12.37
CA ALA A 97 23.98 14.85 -11.72
C ALA A 97 23.95 16.18 -12.49
N ASP A 98 24.04 16.14 -13.82
CA ASP A 98 23.92 17.35 -14.65
C ASP A 98 22.55 18.01 -14.56
N ARG A 99 21.46 17.21 -14.51
CA ARG A 99 20.11 17.74 -14.28
C ARG A 99 19.98 18.40 -12.90
N VAL A 100 20.49 17.76 -11.84
CA VAL A 100 20.46 18.30 -10.47
C VAL A 100 21.22 19.63 -10.38
N LEU A 101 22.42 19.71 -10.97
CA LEU A 101 23.23 20.93 -10.97
C LEU A 101 22.61 22.07 -11.80
N ALA A 102 21.87 21.75 -12.86
CA ALA A 102 21.21 22.73 -13.71
C ALA A 102 19.80 23.16 -13.24
N ALA A 103 19.18 22.45 -12.29
CA ALA A 103 17.76 22.59 -11.96
C ALA A 103 17.37 23.85 -11.16
N GLY A 104 18.30 24.45 -10.41
CA GLY A 104 17.97 25.52 -9.46
C GLY A 104 17.18 25.01 -8.24
N GLU A 105 16.24 25.80 -7.73
CA GLU A 105 15.31 25.38 -6.68
C GLU A 105 14.06 24.74 -7.29
N THR A 106 13.84 23.46 -7.05
CA THR A 106 12.66 22.71 -7.52
C THR A 106 12.46 21.41 -6.74
N ASN A 107 11.20 20.97 -6.60
CA ASN A 107 10.89 19.63 -6.11
C ASN A 107 10.75 18.59 -7.24
N ASP A 108 10.84 18.99 -8.52
CA ASP A 108 10.39 18.17 -9.66
C ASP A 108 11.21 16.88 -9.90
N LEU A 109 12.48 16.87 -9.50
CA LEU A 109 13.39 15.72 -9.64
C LEU A 109 14.07 15.39 -8.31
N TYR A 110 14.09 14.11 -7.92
CA TYR A 110 14.73 13.67 -6.68
C TYR A 110 15.07 12.18 -6.69
N MET A 111 16.25 11.80 -6.19
CA MET A 111 16.60 10.41 -5.88
C MET A 111 16.22 10.11 -4.42
N VAL A 112 15.37 9.11 -4.22
CA VAL A 112 14.76 8.77 -2.91
C VAL A 112 15.00 7.30 -2.52
N ALA A 113 14.67 6.95 -1.28
CA ALA A 113 14.84 5.59 -0.76
C ALA A 113 14.18 4.49 -1.63
N ASN A 114 12.97 4.71 -2.13
CA ASN A 114 12.21 3.76 -2.95
C ASN A 114 12.82 3.50 -4.36
N ASN A 115 13.91 4.19 -4.71
CA ASN A 115 14.72 3.88 -5.89
C ASN A 115 15.77 2.77 -5.65
N ARG A 116 16.05 2.41 -4.38
CA ARG A 116 16.95 1.28 -3.99
C ARG A 116 18.34 1.28 -4.68
N ASN A 117 18.84 2.45 -5.08
CA ASN A 117 20.04 2.57 -5.92
C ASN A 117 21.31 1.94 -5.32
N LEU A 118 21.50 1.97 -4.00
CA LEU A 118 22.68 1.34 -3.34
C LEU A 118 22.71 -0.19 -3.46
N GLU A 119 21.58 -0.83 -3.78
CA GLU A 119 21.53 -2.28 -3.98
C GLU A 119 22.07 -2.68 -5.37
N LYS A 120 22.09 -1.75 -6.33
CA LYS A 120 22.62 -1.97 -7.68
C LYS A 120 24.13 -2.22 -7.59
N ALA A 121 24.61 -3.29 -8.24
CA ALA A 121 26.02 -3.70 -8.19
C ALA A 121 27.00 -2.59 -8.61
N SER A 122 26.57 -1.70 -9.53
CA SER A 122 27.31 -0.52 -10.00
C SER A 122 27.51 0.57 -8.93
N LEU A 123 26.72 0.59 -7.87
CA LEU A 123 26.77 1.60 -6.80
C LEU A 123 27.16 1.04 -5.43
N LYS A 124 27.32 -0.29 -5.29
CA LYS A 124 27.71 -0.92 -4.02
C LYS A 124 29.03 -0.39 -3.45
N GLY A 125 29.96 0.08 -4.29
CA GLY A 125 31.22 0.68 -3.84
C GLY A 125 31.03 1.97 -3.01
N LEU A 126 29.86 2.62 -3.07
CA LEU A 126 29.53 3.72 -2.16
C LEU A 126 29.42 3.25 -0.70
N LEU A 127 29.12 1.97 -0.45
CA LEU A 127 29.09 1.43 0.91
C LEU A 127 30.49 1.34 1.53
N ASP A 128 31.55 1.23 0.72
CA ASP A 128 32.94 1.18 1.18
C ASP A 128 33.43 2.54 1.73
N ASP A 129 32.70 3.62 1.44
CA ASP A 129 32.94 4.98 1.94
C ASP A 129 32.22 5.30 3.28
N LEU A 130 31.52 4.32 3.89
CA LEU A 130 30.68 4.50 5.07
C LEU A 130 31.21 3.73 6.30
N ASN A 131 31.84 4.43 7.25
CA ASN A 131 32.30 3.83 8.51
C ASN A 131 31.14 3.73 9.53
N MET A 132 30.18 2.85 9.27
CA MET A 132 28.99 2.71 10.12
C MET A 132 29.36 2.41 11.59
N PRO A 133 28.81 3.14 12.58
CA PRO A 133 29.06 2.88 14.00
C PRO A 133 28.46 1.54 14.43
N ASP A 134 28.94 1.00 15.55
CA ASP A 134 28.60 -0.34 16.07
C ASP A 134 27.14 -0.50 16.55
N PHE A 135 26.35 0.58 16.60
CA PHE A 135 24.90 0.55 16.77
C PHE A 135 24.11 0.40 15.44
N LEU A 136 24.80 0.41 14.30
CA LEU A 136 24.30 -0.11 13.02
C LEU A 136 24.90 -1.49 12.74
N ASP A 137 24.17 -2.30 11.97
CA ASP A 137 24.56 -3.63 11.52
C ASP A 137 24.99 -3.57 10.05
N ALA A 138 26.29 -3.49 9.80
CA ALA A 138 26.87 -3.43 8.46
C ALA A 138 26.63 -4.70 7.62
N ALA A 139 26.19 -5.82 8.22
CA ALA A 139 25.76 -7.00 7.46
C ALA A 139 24.33 -6.86 6.89
N LYS A 140 23.57 -5.86 7.33
CA LYS A 140 22.15 -5.63 6.98
C LYS A 140 21.93 -4.38 6.13
N THR A 141 22.74 -4.16 5.09
CA THR A 141 22.60 -2.95 4.24
C THR A 141 21.44 -3.00 3.25
N ASN A 142 21.13 -4.18 2.70
CA ASN A 142 20.06 -4.37 1.72
C ASN A 142 18.68 -4.01 2.32
N GLN A 143 17.85 -3.27 1.57
CA GLN A 143 16.53 -2.76 1.99
C GLN A 143 16.50 -1.89 3.27
N GLN A 144 17.66 -1.49 3.81
CA GLN A 144 17.74 -0.72 5.07
C GLN A 144 18.75 0.44 5.03
N VAL A 145 19.52 0.58 3.95
CA VAL A 145 20.42 1.71 3.72
C VAL A 145 20.12 2.31 2.37
N PHE A 146 19.79 3.61 2.36
CA PHE A 146 19.23 4.29 1.19
C PHE A 146 19.95 5.60 0.90
N PHE A 147 20.23 5.85 -0.38
CA PHE A 147 20.95 7.03 -0.85
C PHE A 147 20.01 8.08 -1.44
N TRP A 148 20.24 9.32 -1.07
CA TRP A 148 19.43 10.48 -1.44
C TRP A 148 20.31 11.51 -2.13
N PHE A 149 19.89 11.98 -3.30
CA PHE A 149 20.58 13.01 -4.06
C PHE A 149 19.55 13.84 -4.82
N GLY A 150 19.61 15.18 -4.72
CA GLY A 150 18.67 16.06 -5.42
C GLY A 150 19.03 17.54 -5.31
N PRO A 151 18.29 18.40 -6.03
CA PRO A 151 18.49 19.85 -6.01
C PRO A 151 17.94 20.48 -4.72
N ALA A 152 18.21 21.77 -4.56
CA ALA A 152 17.51 22.62 -3.61
C ALA A 152 15.99 22.60 -3.89
N GLY A 153 15.16 22.76 -2.87
CA GLY A 153 13.70 22.84 -3.01
C GLY A 153 12.98 21.50 -3.01
N THR A 154 13.68 20.36 -3.05
CA THR A 154 13.05 19.04 -2.83
C THR A 154 12.44 18.93 -1.43
N VAL A 155 11.20 18.45 -1.34
CA VAL A 155 10.44 18.31 -0.10
C VAL A 155 9.93 16.88 0.04
N THR A 156 10.21 16.23 1.18
CA THR A 156 9.43 15.07 1.64
C THR A 156 8.38 15.59 2.63
N PRO A 157 7.07 15.44 2.35
CA PRO A 157 5.98 16.01 3.15
C PRO A 157 5.97 15.54 4.61
N LEU A 158 5.11 16.16 5.44
CA LEU A 158 4.96 15.78 6.84
C LEU A 158 4.43 14.33 6.95
N HIS A 159 5.25 13.45 7.51
CA HIS A 159 4.94 12.03 7.71
C HIS A 159 5.65 11.50 8.96
N HIS A 160 5.43 10.25 9.35
CA HIS A 160 6.25 9.57 10.36
C HIS A 160 6.67 8.19 9.84
N ASP A 161 7.72 7.61 10.41
CA ASP A 161 8.14 6.25 10.06
C ASP A 161 7.58 5.19 11.02
N PRO A 162 7.25 3.98 10.52
CA PRO A 162 6.96 2.79 11.34
C PRO A 162 8.24 2.11 11.85
N LEU A 163 9.37 2.81 11.82
CA LEU A 163 10.68 2.36 12.29
C LEU A 163 11.51 3.57 12.74
N ASN A 164 12.61 3.35 13.46
CA ASN A 164 13.57 4.41 13.71
C ASN A 164 14.42 4.61 12.45
N VAL A 165 14.73 5.87 12.14
CA VAL A 165 15.60 6.27 11.02
C VAL A 165 16.78 7.08 11.55
N MET A 166 17.95 6.89 10.95
CA MET A 166 19.07 7.80 11.08
C MET A 166 19.47 8.32 9.70
N MET A 167 19.71 9.62 9.53
CA MET A 167 20.14 10.22 8.25
C MET A 167 21.46 10.96 8.43
N ALA A 168 22.51 10.48 7.75
CA ALA A 168 23.82 11.13 7.66
C ALA A 168 23.86 12.09 6.46
N HIS A 169 24.42 13.29 6.65
CA HIS A 169 24.44 14.35 5.64
C HIS A 169 25.87 14.65 5.17
N PHE A 170 26.10 14.58 3.85
CA PHE A 170 27.44 14.69 3.27
C PHE A 170 27.64 15.93 2.41
N HIS A 171 26.57 16.44 1.77
CA HIS A 171 26.63 17.60 0.89
C HIS A 171 25.34 18.43 0.98
N GLY A 172 25.46 19.75 0.86
CA GLY A 172 24.34 20.70 1.00
C GLY A 172 23.78 20.78 2.41
N ARG A 173 22.61 21.39 2.57
CA ARG A 173 21.87 21.45 3.83
C ARG A 173 20.43 20.99 3.65
N LYS A 174 19.86 20.42 4.72
CA LYS A 174 18.43 20.07 4.79
C LYS A 174 17.77 20.72 6.00
N ARG A 175 16.65 21.41 5.80
CA ARG A 175 15.75 21.84 6.88
C ARG A 175 14.89 20.65 7.29
N TRP A 176 14.88 20.37 8.59
CA TRP A 176 14.02 19.40 9.24
C TRP A 176 13.02 20.13 10.13
N ARG A 177 11.75 19.75 10.03
CA ARG A 177 10.67 20.15 10.95
C ARG A 177 10.13 18.89 11.57
N LEU A 178 10.17 18.78 12.89
CA LEU A 178 9.72 17.59 13.63
C LEU A 178 8.58 17.93 14.58
N VAL A 179 7.63 17.02 14.72
CA VAL A 179 6.51 17.09 15.68
C VAL A 179 6.48 15.81 16.50
N SER A 180 6.21 15.94 17.81
CA SER A 180 6.26 14.80 18.72
C SER A 180 5.16 13.76 18.45
N PRO A 181 5.40 12.46 18.71
CA PRO A 181 4.33 11.45 18.71
C PRO A 181 3.17 11.79 19.68
N THR A 182 3.38 12.63 20.70
CA THR A 182 2.31 13.08 21.62
C THR A 182 1.34 14.08 20.99
N ASP A 183 1.69 14.60 19.81
CA ASP A 183 0.99 15.61 19.05
C ASP A 183 0.33 15.00 17.79
N THR A 184 0.47 13.68 17.55
CA THR A 184 -0.21 12.93 16.48
C THR A 184 -1.72 13.29 16.29
N PRO A 185 -2.53 13.52 17.35
CA PRO A 185 -3.92 13.94 17.18
C PRO A 185 -4.14 15.36 16.61
N LEU A 186 -3.07 16.13 16.40
CA LEU A 186 -3.08 17.52 15.93
C LEU A 186 -2.53 17.67 14.51
N VAL A 187 -1.90 16.62 13.96
CA VAL A 187 -1.19 16.65 12.67
C VAL A 187 -1.93 15.92 11.55
N TYR A 188 -3.25 15.73 11.69
CA TYR A 188 -4.14 15.25 10.61
C TYR A 188 -3.57 14.05 9.83
N ASN A 189 -3.30 12.95 10.54
CA ASN A 189 -2.81 11.72 9.91
C ASN A 189 -3.82 11.22 8.87
N HIS A 190 -3.31 10.92 7.68
CA HIS A 190 -4.06 10.61 6.47
C HIS A 190 -3.64 9.23 5.94
N ILE A 191 -3.37 9.12 4.62
CA ILE A 191 -2.99 7.87 3.94
C ILE A 191 -1.73 7.29 4.58
N GLY A 192 -1.88 6.13 5.22
CA GLY A 192 -0.81 5.40 5.90
C GLY A 192 -0.19 6.20 7.05
N VAL A 193 0.91 6.87 6.74
CA VAL A 193 1.76 7.62 7.69
C VAL A 193 1.92 9.10 7.35
N PHE A 194 1.33 9.57 6.25
CA PHE A 194 1.43 10.95 5.78
C PHE A 194 0.35 11.85 6.42
N SER A 195 0.64 13.13 6.56
CA SER A 195 -0.29 14.18 6.98
C SER A 195 -0.95 14.86 5.78
N GLN A 196 -2.15 15.41 5.96
CA GLN A 196 -2.73 16.39 5.02
C GLN A 196 -2.11 17.80 5.15
N VAL A 197 -1.38 18.09 6.23
CA VAL A 197 -0.82 19.42 6.50
C VAL A 197 0.49 19.64 5.73
N ASP A 198 0.49 20.58 4.79
CA ASP A 198 1.70 21.15 4.19
C ASP A 198 2.28 22.25 5.10
N LEU A 199 3.51 22.08 5.60
CA LEU A 199 4.17 23.11 6.42
C LEU A 199 4.81 24.23 5.59
N GLU A 200 4.96 24.06 4.27
CA GLU A 200 5.35 25.13 3.37
C GLU A 200 4.17 26.09 3.08
N GLN A 201 2.92 25.59 3.14
CA GLN A 201 1.68 26.33 2.88
C GLN A 201 0.60 26.00 3.93
N LEU A 202 0.90 26.29 5.20
CA LEU A 202 0.04 25.93 6.33
C LEU A 202 -1.31 26.69 6.31
N ASP A 203 -2.40 25.96 6.08
CA ASP A 203 -3.77 26.44 6.21
C ASP A 203 -4.35 26.11 7.59
N LEU A 204 -4.50 27.12 8.46
CA LEU A 204 -5.12 26.96 9.78
C LEU A 204 -6.65 27.11 9.78
N GLU A 205 -7.27 27.49 8.65
CA GLU A 205 -8.73 27.47 8.51
C GLU A 205 -9.21 26.04 8.20
N GLU A 206 -8.48 25.30 7.35
CA GLU A 206 -8.72 23.87 7.07
C GLU A 206 -8.18 22.95 8.19
N TYR A 207 -7.01 23.28 8.78
CA TYR A 207 -6.32 22.45 9.78
C TYR A 207 -6.17 23.12 11.17
N PRO A 208 -7.25 23.62 11.82
CA PRO A 208 -7.17 24.43 13.04
C PRO A 208 -6.57 23.73 14.26
N LEU A 209 -6.62 22.39 14.35
CA LEU A 209 -5.96 21.65 15.44
C LEU A 209 -4.42 21.75 15.38
N PHE A 210 -3.86 22.09 14.22
CA PHE A 210 -2.41 22.20 14.03
C PHE A 210 -1.81 23.42 14.75
N GLU A 211 -2.61 24.45 15.04
CA GLU A 211 -2.16 25.61 15.85
C GLU A 211 -1.60 25.17 17.22
N ASP A 212 -2.14 24.08 17.77
CA ASP A 212 -1.73 23.52 19.06
C ASP A 212 -0.50 22.60 18.96
N ALA A 213 -0.05 22.21 17.77
CA ALA A 213 1.09 21.31 17.56
C ALA A 213 2.43 22.00 17.83
N ASP A 214 3.40 21.28 18.41
CA ASP A 214 4.75 21.83 18.65
C ASP A 214 5.74 21.40 17.54
N VAL A 215 5.99 22.30 16.59
CA VAL A 215 6.97 22.10 15.50
C VAL A 215 8.36 22.54 15.96
N ILE A 216 9.31 21.59 15.98
CA ILE A 216 10.72 21.83 16.22
C ILE A 216 11.43 21.94 14.87
N GLU A 217 11.99 23.10 14.55
CA GLU A 217 12.74 23.33 13.30
C GLU A 217 14.26 23.34 13.56
N THR A 218 15.02 22.67 12.69
CA THR A 218 16.49 22.71 12.67
C THR A 218 16.99 22.55 11.23
N VAL A 219 18.16 23.11 10.93
CA VAL A 219 18.93 22.75 9.72
C VAL A 219 19.92 21.65 10.10
N LEU A 220 20.16 20.72 9.18
CA LEU A 220 21.19 19.70 9.24
C LEU A 220 22.30 20.07 8.25
N GLU A 221 23.52 20.22 8.76
CA GLU A 221 24.71 20.63 8.02
C GLU A 221 25.55 19.42 7.55
N PRO A 222 26.44 19.57 6.54
CA PRO A 222 27.39 18.52 6.17
C PRO A 222 28.24 18.05 7.37
N GLY A 223 28.36 16.74 7.56
CA GLY A 223 29.06 16.15 8.70
C GLY A 223 28.19 15.89 9.94
N GLU A 224 26.93 16.31 9.93
CA GLU A 224 25.94 15.97 10.95
C GLU A 224 25.12 14.72 10.56
N ILE A 225 24.62 14.03 11.59
CA ILE A 225 23.67 12.93 11.46
C ILE A 225 22.45 13.24 12.33
N ILE A 226 21.22 13.10 11.81
CA ILE A 226 20.01 13.15 12.65
C ILE A 226 19.48 11.73 12.93
N PHE A 227 19.13 11.45 14.18
CA PHE A 227 18.35 10.29 14.58
C PHE A 227 16.89 10.71 14.82
N VAL A 228 15.97 10.07 14.09
CA VAL A 228 14.53 10.24 14.19
C VAL A 228 13.94 8.94 14.76
N PRO A 229 13.49 8.95 16.02
CA PRO A 229 12.88 7.77 16.62
C PRO A 229 11.53 7.44 15.97
N VAL A 230 11.14 6.16 16.02
CA VAL A 230 9.85 5.68 15.48
C VAL A 230 8.67 6.53 15.94
N GLY A 231 7.74 6.80 15.02
CA GLY A 231 6.53 7.59 15.27
C GLY A 231 6.74 9.10 15.41
N TRP A 232 7.97 9.62 15.32
CA TRP A 232 8.18 11.06 15.22
C TRP A 232 7.79 11.58 13.84
N TRP A 233 6.87 12.53 13.85
CA TRP A 233 6.44 13.24 12.67
C TRP A 233 7.54 14.17 12.20
N HIS A 234 7.80 14.21 10.89
CA HIS A 234 8.80 15.06 10.31
C HIS A 234 8.53 15.42 8.84
N GLN A 235 8.97 16.61 8.45
CA GLN A 235 9.04 17.10 7.07
C GLN A 235 10.50 17.49 6.79
N VAL A 236 10.99 17.18 5.59
CA VAL A 236 12.39 17.45 5.19
C VAL A 236 12.41 18.27 3.91
N LYS A 237 13.11 19.40 3.90
CA LYS A 237 13.33 20.23 2.70
C LYS A 237 14.82 20.41 2.42
N ALA A 238 15.28 20.15 1.20
CA ALA A 238 16.63 20.52 0.78
C ALA A 238 16.74 22.04 0.59
N LEU A 239 17.74 22.66 1.20
CA LEU A 239 18.04 24.09 1.06
C LEU A 239 19.07 24.36 -0.05
N ASP A 240 19.91 23.37 -0.35
CA ASP A 240 20.90 23.37 -1.42
C ASP A 240 20.82 22.05 -2.21
N VAL A 241 21.62 21.90 -3.27
CA VAL A 241 21.92 20.57 -3.83
C VAL A 241 22.43 19.69 -2.70
N SER A 242 21.82 18.52 -2.47
CA SER A 242 22.05 17.74 -1.26
C SER A 242 22.32 16.26 -1.51
N ILE A 243 23.26 15.69 -0.75
CA ILE A 243 23.61 14.26 -0.76
C ILE A 243 23.56 13.72 0.68
N ALA A 244 22.80 12.65 0.89
CA ALA A 244 22.59 12.05 2.20
C ALA A 244 22.39 10.52 2.12
N VAL A 245 22.57 9.82 3.24
CA VAL A 245 22.22 8.39 3.38
C VAL A 245 21.35 8.21 4.61
N SER A 246 20.23 7.50 4.47
CA SER A 246 19.41 7.07 5.59
C SER A 246 19.62 5.59 5.92
N PHE A 247 19.54 5.27 7.21
CA PHE A 247 19.82 3.97 7.82
C PHE A 247 18.64 3.56 8.70
N SER A 248 18.15 2.33 8.50
CA SER A 248 17.24 1.62 9.41
C SER A 248 17.82 0.29 9.92
N ASN A 249 19.05 -0.04 9.51
CA ASN A 249 19.79 -1.25 9.87
C ASN A 249 20.39 -1.21 11.28
N PHE A 250 19.63 -0.81 12.29
CA PHE A 250 20.13 -0.77 13.66
C PHE A 250 20.49 -2.16 14.19
N ALA A 251 21.50 -2.22 15.06
CA ALA A 251 21.88 -3.41 15.83
C ALA A 251 20.89 -3.72 16.97
N PHE A 252 19.73 -3.05 16.99
CA PHE A 252 18.65 -3.14 17.98
C PHE A 252 17.33 -3.47 17.27
N PRO A 253 16.27 -3.92 17.98
CA PRO A 253 14.96 -4.14 17.38
C PRO A 253 14.41 -2.86 16.74
N ASN A 254 14.06 -2.93 15.45
CA ASN A 254 13.60 -1.78 14.67
C ASN A 254 12.31 -2.03 13.84
N GLN A 255 11.62 -3.15 14.06
CA GLN A 255 10.33 -3.44 13.43
C GLN A 255 9.19 -2.98 14.36
N PHE A 256 8.28 -2.14 13.85
CA PHE A 256 7.06 -1.75 14.57
C PHE A 256 5.83 -1.88 13.67
N ASP A 257 4.85 -2.65 14.12
CA ASP A 257 3.53 -2.79 13.51
C ASP A 257 2.70 -1.54 13.83
N TYR A 258 2.87 -0.47 13.03
CA TYR A 258 2.09 0.76 13.17
C TYR A 258 0.67 0.59 12.63
N LYS A 259 -0.32 0.86 13.49
CA LYS A 259 -1.74 0.88 13.13
C LYS A 259 -2.24 2.31 13.26
N ASN A 260 -2.75 2.87 12.18
CA ASN A 260 -3.16 4.27 12.14
C ASN A 260 -4.36 4.46 13.10
N PRO A 261 -4.33 5.41 14.05
CA PRO A 261 -5.36 5.53 15.07
C PRO A 261 -6.78 5.80 14.55
N THR A 262 -6.96 6.31 13.32
CA THR A 262 -8.28 6.40 12.65
C THR A 262 -8.91 5.02 12.37
N GLN A 263 -8.09 3.97 12.38
CA GLN A 263 -8.47 2.57 12.21
C GLN A 263 -8.77 1.91 13.58
N ALA A 264 -8.17 2.43 14.66
CA ALA A 264 -8.36 1.94 16.03
C ALA A 264 -9.57 2.55 16.77
N GLN A 265 -10.22 3.57 16.21
CA GLN A 265 -11.41 4.21 16.82
C GLN A 265 -12.75 3.56 16.41
N ALA A 266 -12.72 2.43 15.69
CA ALA A 266 -13.91 1.68 15.28
C ALA A 266 -14.33 0.57 16.28
N GLU A 267 -13.81 0.55 17.52
CA GLU A 267 -14.37 -0.27 18.60
C GLU A 267 -15.51 0.49 19.33
N PRO A 268 -16.76 0.01 19.31
CA PRO A 268 -17.87 0.71 19.93
C PRO A 268 -17.87 0.57 21.47
N GLN A 269 -17.44 1.61 22.17
CA GLN A 269 -17.68 1.77 23.61
C GLN A 269 -19.17 2.06 23.92
N VAL A 270 -20.07 1.13 23.62
CA VAL A 270 -21.50 1.19 24.01
C VAL A 270 -21.99 -0.18 24.49
N ALA A 271 -21.41 -0.67 25.59
CA ALA A 271 -21.82 -1.95 26.21
C ALA A 271 -21.75 -1.95 27.75
N ALA A 272 -22.02 -0.82 28.41
CA ALA A 272 -21.91 -0.72 29.87
C ALA A 272 -22.94 0.20 30.56
N GLN A 273 -24.18 0.33 30.03
CA GLN A 273 -25.26 1.00 30.81
C GLN A 273 -26.73 0.78 30.37
N THR A 274 -27.14 -0.44 30.01
CA THR A 274 -28.58 -0.84 30.06
C THR A 274 -28.78 -2.36 30.14
N PHE A 275 -28.72 -2.91 31.36
CA PHE A 275 -29.25 -4.25 31.65
C PHE A 275 -30.24 -4.16 32.81
N THR A 276 -31.52 -3.90 32.50
CA THR A 276 -32.63 -4.20 33.43
C THR A 276 -33.98 -4.23 32.70
N ARG A 277 -34.69 -5.38 32.77
CA ARG A 277 -36.08 -5.63 32.27
C ARG A 277 -36.26 -5.43 30.75
N ALA A 278 -36.70 -6.43 29.98
CA ALA A 278 -37.86 -7.27 30.24
C ALA A 278 -37.74 -8.67 29.60
N ALA A 279 -38.47 -9.65 30.15
CA ALA A 279 -38.64 -10.97 29.56
C ALA A 279 -40.10 -11.16 29.11
N ALA A 280 -40.32 -11.57 27.86
CA ALA A 280 -41.47 -12.37 27.38
C ALA A 280 -41.39 -12.60 25.85
N SER A 281 -41.83 -13.79 25.43
CA SER A 281 -42.05 -14.33 24.07
C SER A 281 -43.06 -13.52 23.21
N PRO A 282 -43.31 -13.81 21.90
CA PRO A 282 -42.97 -15.03 21.16
C PRO A 282 -42.42 -14.87 19.72
N ALA A 283 -42.21 -16.02 19.07
CA ALA A 283 -41.70 -16.16 17.71
C ALA A 283 -42.58 -15.51 16.63
N LEU A 284 -41.92 -14.99 15.58
CA LEU A 284 -42.54 -14.66 14.30
C LEU A 284 -41.76 -15.35 13.18
N SER A 285 -42.35 -16.40 12.64
CA SER A 285 -41.95 -17.00 11.36
C SER A 285 -42.28 -16.04 10.22
N ASN A 286 -41.31 -15.72 9.36
CA ASN A 286 -41.56 -15.18 8.03
C ASN A 286 -40.57 -15.79 7.04
N SER A 287 -40.99 -16.90 6.42
CA SER A 287 -40.31 -17.49 5.27
C SER A 287 -40.49 -16.59 4.04
N VAL A 288 -39.46 -15.82 3.69
CA VAL A 288 -39.43 -15.06 2.44
C VAL A 288 -39.15 -16.02 1.29
N SER A 289 -39.99 -15.98 0.25
CA SER A 289 -39.92 -16.91 -0.88
C SER A 289 -38.80 -16.54 -1.86
N ILE A 290 -38.08 -17.57 -2.32
CA ILE A 290 -36.85 -17.53 -3.13
C ILE A 290 -36.98 -16.64 -4.39
N ASN A 291 -38.18 -16.48 -4.95
CA ASN A 291 -38.42 -15.68 -6.16
C ASN A 291 -38.30 -14.16 -5.96
N SER A 292 -38.17 -13.66 -4.74
CA SER A 292 -38.09 -12.20 -4.46
C SER A 292 -36.67 -11.63 -4.58
N ILE A 293 -35.64 -12.41 -4.22
CA ILE A 293 -34.23 -11.97 -4.13
C ILE A 293 -33.65 -11.57 -5.51
N ASN A 294 -34.08 -12.25 -6.58
CA ASN A 294 -33.63 -11.99 -7.95
C ASN A 294 -34.01 -10.60 -8.48
N SER A 295 -35.02 -9.95 -7.89
CA SER A 295 -35.54 -8.66 -8.36
C SER A 295 -34.72 -7.48 -7.82
N GLU A 296 -34.30 -7.55 -6.57
CA GLU A 296 -33.64 -6.42 -5.87
C GLU A 296 -32.21 -6.19 -6.36
N LEU A 297 -31.44 -7.25 -6.64
CA LEU A 297 -30.10 -7.12 -7.23
C LEU A 297 -30.14 -6.36 -8.56
N ILE A 298 -31.06 -6.75 -9.47
CA ILE A 298 -31.18 -6.14 -10.80
C ILE A 298 -31.72 -4.70 -10.70
N GLN A 299 -32.72 -4.43 -9.86
CA GLN A 299 -33.24 -3.07 -9.70
C GLN A 299 -32.28 -2.11 -8.99
N SER A 300 -31.40 -2.61 -8.11
CA SER A 300 -30.40 -1.76 -7.43
C SER A 300 -29.31 -1.19 -8.35
N LEU A 301 -29.19 -1.72 -9.58
CA LEU A 301 -28.14 -1.38 -10.53
C LEU A 301 -28.55 -0.25 -11.48
N LEU A 302 -29.80 -0.24 -11.93
CA LEU A 302 -30.33 0.63 -13.00
C LEU A 302 -30.53 2.13 -12.61
N ALA A 303 -30.05 2.57 -11.45
CA ALA A 303 -30.59 3.75 -10.76
C ALA A 303 -29.87 5.10 -11.00
N ASN A 304 -28.70 5.15 -11.65
CA ASN A 304 -27.93 6.40 -11.84
C ASN A 304 -27.29 6.49 -13.24
N SER A 305 -27.64 7.50 -14.04
CA SER A 305 -27.00 7.74 -15.35
C SER A 305 -27.06 9.21 -15.80
N ASN A 306 -25.94 9.71 -16.38
CA ASN A 306 -25.88 10.91 -17.24
C ASN A 306 -24.47 11.03 -17.90
N PRO A 307 -24.32 11.17 -19.24
CA PRO A 307 -23.01 11.19 -19.91
C PRO A 307 -22.72 12.43 -20.81
N ALA A 308 -21.44 12.78 -21.01
CA ALA A 308 -20.96 13.55 -22.20
C ALA A 308 -19.41 13.52 -22.41
N ASN A 309 -18.95 13.04 -23.59
CA ASN A 309 -17.81 13.44 -24.47
C ASN A 309 -16.46 14.04 -23.95
N SER A 310 -15.28 13.92 -24.62
CA SER A 310 -14.74 12.98 -25.66
C SER A 310 -13.29 13.35 -26.11
N ASN A 311 -12.38 12.36 -26.29
CA ASN A 311 -11.24 12.29 -27.26
C ASN A 311 -9.96 13.21 -27.11
N PRO A 312 -8.76 12.88 -27.72
CA PRO A 312 -7.95 11.65 -27.55
C PRO A 312 -6.37 11.79 -27.68
N ALA A 313 -5.65 10.67 -27.40
CA ALA A 313 -4.58 10.05 -28.25
C ALA A 313 -3.09 9.95 -27.79
N ASN A 314 -2.53 8.76 -28.10
CA ASN A 314 -1.13 8.32 -28.27
C ASN A 314 -0.21 7.99 -27.06
N SER A 315 0.70 6.99 -27.13
CA SER A 315 0.69 5.71 -27.89
C SER A 315 1.89 4.80 -27.55
N ASN A 316 1.61 3.52 -27.20
CA ASN A 316 2.34 2.25 -27.47
C ASN A 316 2.67 1.41 -26.22
N SER A 317 2.62 0.07 -26.21
CA SER A 317 2.24 -0.96 -27.22
C SER A 317 1.56 -2.15 -26.47
N THR A 318 1.00 -3.24 -27.03
CA THR A 318 1.04 -3.87 -28.37
C THR A 318 -0.38 -4.08 -28.91
N ASN A 319 -0.54 -4.09 -30.24
CA ASN A 319 -1.82 -3.80 -30.89
C ASN A 319 -2.63 -5.06 -31.32
N ALA A 320 -2.56 -6.14 -30.55
CA ALA A 320 -3.32 -7.37 -30.78
C ALA A 320 -4.20 -7.70 -29.56
N ALA A 321 -5.52 -7.80 -29.77
CA ALA A 321 -6.46 -8.16 -28.71
C ALA A 321 -6.18 -9.59 -28.19
N LEU A 322 -6.41 -9.82 -26.90
CA LEU A 322 -6.19 -11.12 -26.29
C LEU A 322 -7.07 -12.20 -26.94
N THR A 323 -6.58 -13.44 -26.97
CA THR A 323 -7.32 -14.61 -27.47
C THR A 323 -7.24 -15.74 -26.46
N ASN A 324 -8.21 -16.66 -26.47
CA ASN A 324 -8.19 -17.80 -25.54
C ASN A 324 -6.87 -18.57 -25.65
N ARG A 325 -6.34 -18.75 -26.87
CA ARG A 325 -5.03 -19.35 -27.09
C ARG A 325 -3.90 -18.61 -26.37
N VAL A 326 -3.80 -17.28 -26.52
CA VAL A 326 -2.76 -16.49 -25.82
C VAL A 326 -2.89 -16.64 -24.31
N VAL A 327 -4.13 -16.59 -23.79
CA VAL A 327 -4.43 -16.68 -22.36
C VAL A 327 -4.17 -18.09 -21.79
N GLU A 328 -4.40 -19.14 -22.58
CA GLU A 328 -4.17 -20.54 -22.21
C GLU A 328 -2.69 -20.98 -22.35
N THR A 329 -1.96 -20.45 -23.34
CA THR A 329 -0.59 -20.91 -23.66
C THR A 329 0.53 -19.96 -23.22
N THR A 330 0.22 -18.80 -22.62
CA THR A 330 1.27 -17.91 -22.09
C THR A 330 1.85 -18.41 -20.78
N GLU A 331 3.10 -18.06 -20.50
CA GLU A 331 3.74 -18.22 -19.19
C GLU A 331 3.65 -16.94 -18.33
N ALA A 332 3.22 -15.81 -18.91
CA ALA A 332 3.09 -14.54 -18.20
C ALA A 332 2.14 -14.65 -16.99
N CYS A 333 2.47 -14.00 -15.87
CA CYS A 333 1.62 -14.01 -14.66
C CYS A 333 0.56 -12.90 -14.65
N TRP A 334 0.65 -11.97 -15.59
CA TRP A 334 -0.40 -11.00 -15.90
C TRP A 334 -0.52 -10.78 -17.41
N LEU A 335 -1.67 -10.28 -17.85
CA LEU A 335 -1.95 -9.87 -19.23
C LEU A 335 -2.87 -8.64 -19.21
N MET A 336 -2.76 -7.79 -20.23
CA MET A 336 -3.69 -6.68 -20.50
C MET A 336 -4.26 -6.84 -21.91
N ASP A 337 -5.57 -6.64 -22.04
CA ASP A 337 -6.28 -6.65 -23.33
C ASP A 337 -6.15 -5.29 -24.02
N ARG A 338 -6.70 -5.18 -25.23
CA ARG A 338 -6.74 -3.91 -25.96
C ARG A 338 -7.46 -2.84 -25.13
N ILE A 339 -6.77 -1.73 -24.88
CA ILE A 339 -7.33 -0.57 -24.20
C ILE A 339 -8.25 0.24 -25.14
N ILE A 340 -9.44 0.53 -24.63
CA ILE A 340 -10.45 1.45 -25.14
C ILE A 340 -10.71 2.45 -24.01
N SER A 341 -10.13 3.65 -24.11
CA SER A 341 -10.33 4.70 -23.09
C SER A 341 -11.81 5.04 -22.92
N GLY A 342 -12.24 5.23 -21.67
CA GLY A 342 -13.64 5.44 -21.29
C GLY A 342 -14.50 4.17 -21.24
N ALA A 343 -14.02 3.00 -21.70
CA ALA A 343 -14.70 1.73 -21.43
C ALA A 343 -14.42 1.25 -19.99
N PRO A 344 -15.35 0.52 -19.34
CA PRO A 344 -15.09 -0.10 -18.03
C PRO A 344 -13.87 -1.03 -18.08
N LEU A 345 -13.19 -1.19 -16.95
CA LEU A 345 -12.06 -2.11 -16.78
C LEU A 345 -12.39 -3.22 -15.78
N LEU A 346 -12.34 -4.46 -16.26
CA LEU A 346 -12.41 -5.65 -15.42
C LEU A 346 -11.00 -6.14 -15.06
N LEU A 347 -10.68 -6.09 -13.78
CA LEU A 347 -9.41 -6.52 -13.20
C LEU A 347 -9.60 -7.89 -12.52
N SER A 348 -9.21 -8.95 -13.22
CA SER A 348 -9.52 -10.35 -12.85
C SER A 348 -8.35 -11.05 -12.17
N PHE A 349 -8.61 -11.69 -11.04
CA PHE A 349 -7.64 -12.47 -10.27
C PHE A 349 -7.99 -13.96 -10.34
N GLY A 350 -7.09 -14.77 -10.88
CA GLY A 350 -7.24 -16.22 -11.00
C GLY A 350 -7.25 -16.97 -9.66
N PHE A 351 -8.00 -18.06 -9.63
CA PHE A 351 -8.03 -19.05 -8.56
C PHE A 351 -6.76 -19.91 -8.45
N VAL A 352 -6.67 -20.65 -7.35
CA VAL A 352 -5.57 -21.56 -7.01
C VAL A 352 -5.53 -22.79 -7.93
N SER A 353 -4.35 -23.23 -8.33
CA SER A 353 -4.18 -24.49 -9.08
C SER A 353 -2.86 -25.17 -8.73
N TRP A 354 -2.93 -26.43 -8.30
CA TRP A 354 -1.79 -27.21 -7.82
C TRP A 354 -1.17 -28.10 -8.91
N ASP A 355 -2.00 -28.70 -9.76
CA ASP A 355 -1.57 -29.67 -10.78
C ASP A 355 -1.23 -29.03 -12.14
N SER A 356 -1.49 -27.72 -12.29
CA SER A 356 -1.22 -26.96 -13.52
C SER A 356 -0.98 -25.49 -13.19
N PRO A 357 -0.30 -24.71 -14.07
CA PRO A 357 -0.20 -23.27 -13.90
C PRO A 357 -1.60 -22.65 -13.75
N PRO A 358 -1.84 -21.82 -12.72
CA PRO A 358 -3.11 -21.14 -12.52
C PRO A 358 -3.59 -20.45 -13.79
N ARG A 359 -4.91 -20.45 -14.01
CA ARG A 359 -5.52 -19.87 -15.22
C ARG A 359 -5.95 -18.43 -14.97
N PHE A 360 -6.03 -17.66 -16.05
CA PHE A 360 -6.66 -16.35 -16.02
C PHE A 360 -8.18 -16.51 -16.03
N ASP A 361 -8.79 -16.39 -14.85
CA ASP A 361 -10.22 -16.52 -14.69
C ASP A 361 -11.01 -15.39 -15.36
N PHE A 362 -12.30 -15.65 -15.57
CA PHE A 362 -13.29 -14.75 -16.17
C PHE A 362 -12.97 -14.24 -17.59
N PHE A 363 -11.82 -14.53 -18.21
CA PHE A 363 -11.47 -14.04 -19.55
C PHE A 363 -12.45 -14.49 -20.65
N GLY A 364 -12.60 -15.80 -20.86
CA GLY A 364 -13.51 -16.33 -21.88
C GLY A 364 -14.97 -15.94 -21.63
N ARG A 365 -15.34 -15.69 -20.37
CA ARG A 365 -16.68 -15.26 -19.94
C ARG A 365 -16.95 -13.78 -20.22
N SER A 366 -16.03 -12.91 -19.82
CA SER A 366 -16.09 -11.48 -20.11
C SER A 366 -15.99 -11.19 -21.62
N LYS A 367 -15.30 -12.02 -22.40
CA LYS A 367 -15.38 -12.01 -23.87
C LYS A 367 -16.75 -12.36 -24.41
N LYS A 368 -17.37 -13.43 -23.90
CA LYS A 368 -18.74 -13.82 -24.28
C LYS A 368 -19.71 -12.66 -24.00
N LEU A 369 -19.56 -12.00 -22.85
CA LEU A 369 -20.41 -10.88 -22.45
C LEU A 369 -20.24 -9.65 -23.35
N GLU A 370 -19.01 -9.20 -23.62
CA GLU A 370 -18.75 -8.11 -24.59
C GLU A 370 -19.34 -8.41 -25.98
N ALA A 371 -19.22 -9.66 -26.45
CA ALA A 371 -19.82 -10.09 -27.72
C ALA A 371 -21.36 -10.13 -27.70
N LEU A 372 -21.98 -10.41 -26.55
CA LEU A 372 -23.45 -10.42 -26.41
C LEU A 372 -24.03 -9.02 -26.22
N THR A 373 -23.38 -8.16 -25.43
CA THR A 373 -23.84 -6.80 -25.13
C THR A 373 -23.48 -5.78 -26.21
N GLN A 374 -22.47 -6.08 -27.04
CA GLN A 374 -21.84 -5.14 -27.98
C GLN A 374 -21.26 -3.88 -27.29
N GLN A 375 -21.00 -3.95 -25.97
CA GLN A 375 -20.39 -2.88 -25.20
C GLN A 375 -18.90 -3.20 -24.93
N PRO A 376 -17.98 -2.23 -25.11
CA PRO A 376 -16.55 -2.48 -24.94
C PRO A 376 -16.18 -2.75 -23.47
N LEU A 377 -15.21 -3.64 -23.26
CA LEU A 377 -14.69 -3.99 -21.94
C LEU A 377 -13.17 -4.13 -21.94
N ASN A 378 -12.49 -3.23 -21.24
CA ASN A 378 -11.06 -3.37 -20.94
C ASN A 378 -10.85 -4.52 -19.96
N ARG A 379 -9.74 -5.25 -20.08
CA ARG A 379 -9.41 -6.36 -19.18
C ARG A 379 -7.94 -6.31 -18.78
N ILE A 380 -7.68 -6.48 -17.49
CA ILE A 380 -6.37 -6.89 -16.98
C ILE A 380 -6.61 -8.20 -16.22
N LEU A 381 -5.77 -9.19 -16.50
CA LEU A 381 -5.87 -10.54 -15.97
C LEU A 381 -4.61 -10.85 -15.17
N LEU A 382 -4.75 -11.40 -13.97
CA LEU A 382 -3.65 -11.80 -13.10
C LEU A 382 -3.81 -13.24 -12.64
N ARG A 383 -2.67 -13.85 -12.32
CA ARG A 383 -2.58 -15.14 -11.64
C ARG A 383 -1.37 -15.14 -10.70
N ASP A 384 -1.52 -15.80 -9.56
CA ASP A 384 -0.43 -16.02 -8.61
C ASP A 384 0.21 -17.40 -8.88
N PRO A 385 1.42 -17.48 -9.47
CA PRO A 385 2.08 -18.75 -9.77
C PRO A 385 2.60 -19.48 -8.52
N LEU A 386 2.63 -18.83 -7.36
CA LEU A 386 3.12 -19.39 -6.10
C LEU A 386 1.98 -19.93 -5.23
N ASN A 387 0.71 -19.73 -5.61
CA ASN A 387 -0.47 -20.05 -4.81
C ASN A 387 -0.37 -19.48 -3.36
N ALA A 388 0.19 -18.28 -3.24
CA ALA A 388 0.50 -17.58 -2.00
C ALA A 388 -0.51 -16.46 -1.69
N TRP A 389 -1.73 -16.54 -2.21
CA TRP A 389 -2.80 -15.54 -2.06
C TRP A 389 -2.34 -14.12 -2.44
N TYR A 390 -1.51 -14.04 -3.49
CA TYR A 390 -0.87 -12.84 -4.03
C TYR A 390 0.05 -12.11 -3.04
N GLN A 391 0.30 -12.67 -1.85
CA GLN A 391 1.09 -12.04 -0.78
C GLN A 391 2.58 -11.89 -1.14
N ARG A 392 3.06 -12.59 -2.18
CA ARG A 392 4.44 -12.57 -2.70
C ARG A 392 4.56 -11.86 -4.05
N GLY A 393 3.63 -10.94 -4.32
CA GLY A 393 3.57 -10.20 -5.57
C GLY A 393 3.12 -11.05 -6.77
N VAL A 394 3.40 -10.55 -7.98
CA VAL A 394 3.05 -11.15 -9.27
C VAL A 394 4.20 -10.87 -10.24
N PRO A 395 4.88 -11.90 -10.78
CA PRO A 395 5.99 -11.70 -11.71
C PRO A 395 5.62 -10.80 -12.90
N GLY A 396 6.42 -9.76 -13.09
CA GLY A 396 6.19 -8.72 -14.10
C GLY A 396 5.34 -7.53 -13.65
N LEU A 397 4.78 -7.54 -12.42
CA LEU A 397 4.18 -6.36 -11.77
C LEU A 397 4.87 -6.01 -10.44
N GLY A 398 5.37 -6.99 -9.69
CA GLY A 398 5.95 -6.74 -8.38
C GLY A 398 6.40 -7.98 -7.61
N GLN A 399 7.18 -7.79 -6.53
CA GLN A 399 7.59 -8.87 -5.60
C GLN A 399 6.83 -8.81 -4.27
N THR A 400 6.10 -7.73 -4.02
CA THR A 400 5.21 -7.54 -2.87
C THR A 400 3.78 -7.22 -3.33
N VAL A 401 2.82 -7.26 -2.40
CA VAL A 401 1.45 -6.80 -2.66
C VAL A 401 1.46 -5.33 -3.09
N ASP A 402 2.24 -4.48 -2.44
CA ASP A 402 2.27 -3.04 -2.70
C ASP A 402 2.87 -2.74 -4.09
N ASP A 403 3.95 -3.42 -4.49
CA ASP A 403 4.49 -3.33 -5.85
C ASP A 403 3.43 -3.66 -6.90
N VAL A 404 2.65 -4.74 -6.69
CA VAL A 404 1.59 -5.16 -7.62
C VAL A 404 0.45 -4.15 -7.64
N ALA A 405 0.03 -3.61 -6.49
CA ALA A 405 -0.97 -2.55 -6.44
C ALA A 405 -0.49 -1.32 -7.22
N LEU A 406 0.77 -0.94 -7.10
CA LEU A 406 1.36 0.22 -7.77
C LEU A 406 1.53 -0.01 -9.29
N GLY A 407 1.94 -1.20 -9.71
CA GLY A 407 1.90 -1.61 -11.12
C GLY A 407 0.48 -1.58 -11.70
N LEU A 408 -0.51 -2.04 -10.95
CA LEU A 408 -1.92 -1.99 -11.34
C LEU A 408 -2.46 -0.56 -11.41
N ARG A 409 -2.10 0.35 -10.49
CA ARG A 409 -2.43 1.78 -10.60
C ARG A 409 -1.92 2.38 -11.91
N SER A 410 -0.69 2.04 -12.32
CA SER A 410 -0.12 2.50 -13.60
C SER A 410 -0.91 1.97 -14.80
N LEU A 411 -1.27 0.67 -14.81
CA LEU A 411 -2.07 0.10 -15.90
C LEU A 411 -3.51 0.66 -15.94
N ILE A 412 -4.12 0.93 -14.79
CA ILE A 412 -5.44 1.58 -14.69
C ILE A 412 -5.37 3.02 -15.24
N ALA A 413 -4.35 3.79 -14.87
CA ALA A 413 -4.15 5.16 -15.37
C ALA A 413 -3.95 5.17 -16.90
N GLN A 414 -3.15 4.24 -17.44
CA GLN A 414 -2.97 4.05 -18.88
C GLN A 414 -4.26 3.60 -19.59
N ALA A 415 -5.09 2.79 -18.93
CA ALA A 415 -6.38 2.37 -19.48
C ALA A 415 -7.41 3.51 -19.54
N ALA A 416 -7.29 4.49 -18.64
CA ALA A 416 -8.24 5.58 -18.45
C ALA A 416 -9.72 5.13 -18.55
N PRO A 417 -10.14 4.15 -17.72
CA PRO A 417 -11.47 3.55 -17.80
C PRO A 417 -12.53 4.46 -17.17
N SER A 418 -13.80 4.24 -17.52
CA SER A 418 -14.93 4.92 -16.85
C SER A 418 -15.23 4.39 -15.45
N LYS A 419 -14.74 3.18 -15.14
CA LYS A 419 -14.71 2.57 -13.81
C LYS A 419 -13.79 1.35 -13.79
N VAL A 420 -13.33 0.97 -12.60
CA VAL A 420 -12.58 -0.26 -12.34
C VAL A 420 -13.42 -1.23 -11.51
N ILE A 421 -13.42 -2.49 -11.89
CA ILE A 421 -14.10 -3.57 -11.19
C ILE A 421 -13.08 -4.66 -10.90
N THR A 422 -12.80 -4.97 -9.64
CA THR A 422 -12.03 -6.17 -9.31
C THR A 422 -12.94 -7.39 -9.22
N ILE A 423 -12.46 -8.53 -9.72
CA ILE A 423 -13.21 -9.79 -9.70
C ILE A 423 -12.28 -10.98 -9.42
N GLY A 424 -12.78 -11.97 -8.67
CA GLY A 424 -12.09 -13.24 -8.51
C GLY A 424 -12.91 -14.26 -7.71
N GLN A 425 -12.45 -15.51 -7.71
CA GLN A 425 -13.07 -16.62 -6.97
C GLN A 425 -12.08 -17.29 -6.02
N SER A 426 -12.51 -17.69 -4.83
CA SER A 426 -11.68 -18.35 -3.80
C SER A 426 -10.40 -17.53 -3.50
N MET A 427 -9.20 -18.06 -3.79
CA MET A 427 -7.93 -17.29 -3.74
C MET A 427 -8.00 -15.96 -4.52
N GLY A 428 -8.58 -15.98 -5.72
CA GLY A 428 -8.78 -14.79 -6.53
C GLY A 428 -9.78 -13.80 -5.91
N ALA A 429 -10.78 -14.29 -5.15
CA ALA A 429 -11.73 -13.42 -4.46
C ALA A 429 -11.06 -12.67 -3.30
N TYR A 430 -10.13 -13.33 -2.60
CA TYR A 430 -9.27 -12.66 -1.61
C TYR A 430 -8.48 -11.52 -2.25
N ALA A 431 -7.83 -11.80 -3.38
CA ALA A 431 -7.06 -10.81 -4.13
C ALA A 431 -7.92 -9.67 -4.68
N ALA A 432 -9.14 -9.97 -5.17
CA ALA A 432 -10.08 -8.96 -5.66
C ALA A 432 -10.49 -7.96 -4.56
N ILE A 433 -10.67 -8.41 -3.32
CA ILE A 433 -10.90 -7.53 -2.16
C ILE A 433 -9.63 -6.77 -1.79
N LEU A 434 -8.50 -7.48 -1.66
CA LEU A 434 -7.19 -6.91 -1.31
C LEU A 434 -6.81 -5.75 -2.23
N PHE A 435 -6.68 -6.03 -3.53
CA PHE A 435 -6.32 -5.02 -4.52
C PHE A 435 -7.47 -4.06 -4.77
N GLY A 436 -8.74 -4.47 -4.68
CA GLY A 436 -9.87 -3.55 -4.80
C GLY A 436 -9.78 -2.39 -3.80
N GLN A 437 -9.49 -2.70 -2.53
CA GLN A 437 -9.27 -1.68 -1.50
C GLN A 437 -7.96 -0.91 -1.68
N LEU A 438 -6.83 -1.60 -1.92
CA LEU A 438 -5.53 -0.95 -2.11
C LEU A 438 -5.46 -0.03 -3.33
N LEU A 439 -6.34 -0.24 -4.32
CA LEU A 439 -6.48 0.59 -5.52
C LEU A 439 -7.54 1.69 -5.36
N GLY A 440 -8.53 1.50 -4.48
CA GLY A 440 -9.69 2.39 -4.33
C GLY A 440 -10.67 2.29 -5.50
N VAL A 441 -10.96 1.06 -5.95
CA VAL A 441 -11.88 0.82 -7.10
C VAL A 441 -13.34 1.09 -6.75
N GLU A 442 -14.16 1.31 -7.76
CA GLU A 442 -15.58 1.59 -7.60
C GLU A 442 -16.39 0.36 -7.16
N GLN A 443 -15.99 -0.85 -7.60
CA GLN A 443 -16.73 -2.08 -7.31
C GLN A 443 -15.83 -3.32 -7.16
N ILE A 444 -16.19 -4.20 -6.22
CA ILE A 444 -15.50 -5.46 -5.95
C ILE A 444 -16.50 -6.63 -6.04
N LEU A 445 -16.20 -7.63 -6.87
CA LEU A 445 -16.99 -8.86 -7.03
C LEU A 445 -16.20 -10.08 -6.51
N ALA A 446 -16.52 -10.51 -5.28
CA ALA A 446 -15.81 -11.59 -4.61
C ALA A 446 -16.67 -12.86 -4.52
N PHE A 447 -16.24 -13.93 -5.18
CA PHE A 447 -16.94 -15.23 -5.17
C PHE A 447 -16.29 -16.21 -4.18
N GLY A 448 -16.96 -16.51 -3.06
CA GLY A 448 -16.46 -17.39 -1.99
C GLY A 448 -15.08 -17.00 -1.43
N PRO A 449 -14.86 -15.75 -0.97
CA PRO A 449 -13.57 -15.32 -0.43
C PRO A 449 -13.26 -15.94 0.93
N LEU A 450 -11.98 -16.22 1.19
CA LEU A 450 -11.49 -16.20 2.57
C LEU A 450 -11.50 -14.76 3.09
N SER A 451 -11.67 -14.56 4.39
CA SER A 451 -11.57 -13.23 5.01
C SER A 451 -10.23 -12.95 5.69
N PHE A 452 -9.40 -13.98 5.91
CA PHE A 452 -8.11 -13.87 6.60
C PHE A 452 -7.14 -15.01 6.18
N LEU A 453 -5.86 -14.86 6.54
CA LEU A 453 -4.75 -15.82 6.37
C LEU A 453 -4.01 -15.93 7.71
N ASP A 454 -4.59 -16.68 8.64
CA ASP A 454 -4.12 -16.87 10.02
C ASP A 454 -4.43 -18.32 10.42
N SER A 455 -3.38 -19.10 10.66
CA SER A 455 -3.46 -20.54 10.87
C SER A 455 -4.07 -20.88 12.23
N ALA A 456 -3.85 -20.04 13.24
CA ALA A 456 -4.39 -20.24 14.59
C ALA A 456 -5.92 -20.07 14.61
N ARG A 457 -6.41 -19.02 13.95
CA ARG A 457 -7.85 -18.74 13.77
C ARG A 457 -8.51 -19.78 12.87
N ALA A 458 -7.86 -20.19 11.77
CA ALA A 458 -8.35 -21.28 10.94
C ALA A 458 -8.50 -22.59 11.74
N LYS A 459 -7.48 -22.97 12.53
CA LYS A 459 -7.53 -24.10 13.46
C LYS A 459 -8.67 -23.97 14.47
N GLN A 460 -8.93 -22.77 15.00
CA GLN A 460 -9.98 -22.49 15.98
C GLN A 460 -11.40 -22.66 15.40
N ILE A 461 -11.66 -22.19 14.18
CA ILE A 461 -12.98 -22.31 13.53
C ILE A 461 -13.15 -23.63 12.76
N GLY A 462 -12.13 -24.49 12.72
CA GLY A 462 -12.16 -25.76 12.00
C GLY A 462 -11.89 -25.64 10.49
N ASP A 463 -11.55 -24.47 9.95
CA ASP A 463 -11.14 -24.36 8.55
C ASP A 463 -9.77 -25.01 8.35
N ARG A 464 -9.74 -26.04 7.50
CA ARG A 464 -8.52 -26.78 7.12
C ARG A 464 -8.22 -26.68 5.63
N ARG A 465 -9.04 -25.98 4.83
CA ARG A 465 -8.94 -25.95 3.36
C ARG A 465 -7.58 -25.45 2.87
N TRP A 466 -7.08 -24.41 3.53
CA TRP A 466 -5.87 -23.67 3.12
C TRP A 466 -4.85 -23.54 4.25
N LEU A 467 -4.96 -24.38 5.28
CA LEU A 467 -4.15 -24.26 6.49
C LEU A 467 -2.64 -24.35 6.20
N SER A 468 -2.24 -25.23 5.28
CA SER A 468 -0.85 -25.37 4.85
C SER A 468 -0.30 -24.10 4.18
N VAL A 469 -1.14 -23.32 3.49
CA VAL A 469 -0.75 -22.04 2.88
C VAL A 469 -0.57 -20.97 3.95
N MET A 470 -1.49 -20.92 4.93
CA MET A 470 -1.38 -20.02 6.07
C MET A 470 -0.12 -20.32 6.90
N GLU A 471 0.14 -21.59 7.21
CA GLU A 471 1.34 -22.02 7.91
C GLU A 471 2.63 -21.73 7.12
N ALA A 472 2.61 -21.85 5.79
CA ALA A 472 3.76 -21.49 4.93
C ALA A 472 4.01 -19.98 4.86
N LEU A 473 2.95 -19.15 4.90
CA LEU A 473 3.06 -17.69 4.99
C LEU A 473 3.49 -17.23 6.39
N GLU A 474 3.14 -17.95 7.45
CA GLU A 474 3.63 -17.69 8.81
C GLU A 474 5.08 -18.10 9.01
N ALA A 475 5.52 -19.21 8.41
CA ALA A 475 6.88 -19.73 8.53
C ALA A 475 7.92 -18.92 7.73
N ASP A 476 7.52 -18.32 6.62
CA ASP A 476 8.35 -17.43 5.78
C ASP A 476 7.52 -16.20 5.37
N PRO A 477 7.35 -15.20 6.25
CA PRO A 477 6.46 -14.07 5.99
C PRO A 477 7.02 -13.13 4.91
N PRO A 478 6.16 -12.61 4.00
CA PRO A 478 6.54 -11.51 3.12
C PRO A 478 6.81 -10.24 3.95
N PRO A 479 7.51 -9.23 3.39
CA PRO A 479 7.86 -8.00 4.12
C PRO A 479 6.68 -7.28 4.77
N ILE A 480 5.52 -7.32 4.10
CA ILE A 480 4.21 -6.94 4.64
C ILE A 480 3.25 -8.07 4.29
N LEU A 481 2.59 -8.65 5.31
CA LEU A 481 1.58 -9.68 5.14
C LEU A 481 0.20 -9.05 5.35
N TYR A 482 -0.58 -8.93 4.28
CA TYR A 482 -1.97 -8.50 4.35
C TYR A 482 -2.85 -9.69 4.74
N SER A 483 -2.75 -10.13 6.00
CA SER A 483 -3.41 -11.34 6.51
C SER A 483 -4.89 -11.18 6.82
N ASP A 484 -5.44 -9.96 6.87
CA ASP A 484 -6.83 -9.74 7.32
C ASP A 484 -7.56 -8.69 6.47
N LEU A 485 -8.56 -9.14 5.72
CA LEU A 485 -9.31 -8.29 4.80
C LEU A 485 -10.32 -7.38 5.48
N VAL A 486 -10.85 -7.74 6.66
CA VAL A 486 -11.77 -6.85 7.39
C VAL A 486 -10.96 -5.68 7.96
N THR A 487 -9.81 -5.99 8.57
CA THR A 487 -8.83 -5.00 8.98
C THR A 487 -8.48 -4.11 7.79
N LEU A 488 -8.02 -4.67 6.65
CA LEU A 488 -7.70 -3.89 5.44
C LEU A 488 -8.84 -2.96 4.99
N CYS A 489 -10.09 -3.44 4.90
CA CYS A 489 -11.20 -2.62 4.45
C CYS A 489 -11.48 -1.46 5.42
N GLN A 490 -11.33 -1.69 6.73
CA GLN A 490 -11.39 -0.63 7.76
C GLN A 490 -10.19 0.32 7.67
N LEU A 491 -9.01 -0.18 7.27
CA LEU A 491 -7.77 0.59 7.18
C LEU A 491 -7.84 1.67 6.10
N TYR A 492 -8.42 1.33 4.94
CA TYR A 492 -8.42 2.16 3.73
C TYR A 492 -9.71 2.96 3.50
N GLN A 493 -10.76 2.72 4.30
CA GLN A 493 -12.07 3.41 4.24
C GLN A 493 -12.65 3.58 2.82
N GLY A 494 -12.36 2.64 1.91
CA GLY A 494 -12.76 2.73 0.51
C GLY A 494 -14.28 2.68 0.34
N SER A 495 -14.82 3.60 -0.46
CA SER A 495 -16.24 3.64 -0.83
C SER A 495 -16.65 2.59 -1.88
N ALA A 496 -15.83 1.56 -2.08
CA ALA A 496 -16.04 0.51 -3.06
C ALA A 496 -17.31 -0.29 -2.76
N ASP A 497 -18.17 -0.51 -3.75
CA ASP A 497 -19.33 -1.40 -3.63
C ASP A 497 -18.84 -2.86 -3.58
N LEU A 498 -18.64 -3.37 -2.36
CA LEU A 498 -18.13 -4.71 -2.10
C LEU A 498 -19.28 -5.71 -2.13
N ARG A 499 -19.27 -6.61 -3.11
CA ARG A 499 -20.27 -7.65 -3.28
C ARG A 499 -19.66 -9.02 -3.06
N ILE A 500 -20.20 -9.75 -2.09
CA ILE A 500 -19.74 -11.09 -1.75
C ILE A 500 -20.82 -12.10 -2.12
N ILE A 501 -20.47 -12.99 -3.04
CA ILE A 501 -21.34 -14.02 -3.57
C ILE A 501 -20.82 -15.36 -3.05
N TYR A 502 -21.63 -16.11 -2.29
CA TYR A 502 -21.16 -17.31 -1.58
C TYR A 502 -22.23 -18.40 -1.48
N GLY A 503 -21.80 -19.65 -1.37
CA GLY A 503 -22.68 -20.80 -1.17
C GLY A 503 -22.97 -21.05 0.32
N GLN A 504 -24.22 -21.36 0.67
CA GLN A 504 -24.61 -21.73 2.04
C GLN A 504 -24.73 -23.25 2.26
N LYS A 505 -24.62 -24.08 1.22
CA LYS A 505 -24.58 -25.54 1.36
C LYS A 505 -23.21 -25.99 1.88
N SER A 506 -23.19 -26.66 3.03
CA SER A 506 -21.98 -27.25 3.59
C SER A 506 -21.38 -28.29 2.64
N ASP A 507 -20.08 -28.18 2.36
CA ASP A 507 -19.34 -29.12 1.53
C ASP A 507 -19.13 -30.45 2.28
N PRO A 508 -19.67 -31.59 1.80
CA PRO A 508 -19.56 -32.88 2.48
C PRO A 508 -18.11 -33.42 2.59
N SER A 509 -17.17 -32.90 1.80
CA SER A 509 -15.76 -33.27 1.87
C SER A 509 -15.02 -32.59 3.03
N LEU A 510 -15.60 -31.51 3.57
CA LEU A 510 -15.06 -30.75 4.69
C LEU A 510 -15.81 -31.13 5.96
N ALA A 511 -15.13 -31.82 6.88
CA ALA A 511 -15.70 -32.25 8.16
C ALA A 511 -15.87 -31.09 9.17
N SER A 512 -16.55 -30.03 8.75
CA SER A 512 -16.91 -28.84 9.54
C SER A 512 -18.41 -28.88 9.89
N PRO A 513 -18.81 -28.57 11.14
CA PRO A 513 -20.22 -28.43 11.50
C PRO A 513 -20.86 -27.15 10.97
N GLU A 514 -20.06 -26.16 10.56
CA GLU A 514 -20.50 -24.83 10.10
C GLU A 514 -20.05 -24.56 8.66
N ASN A 515 -20.83 -23.77 7.92
CA ASN A 515 -20.45 -23.34 6.58
C ASN A 515 -19.33 -22.27 6.65
N LEU A 516 -18.15 -22.64 6.16
CA LEU A 516 -16.95 -21.80 6.23
C LEU A 516 -16.96 -20.61 5.27
N ASP A 517 -17.66 -20.70 4.12
CA ASP A 517 -17.82 -19.57 3.21
C ASP A 517 -18.81 -18.55 3.74
N GLU A 518 -19.87 -19.02 4.39
CA GLU A 518 -20.77 -18.17 5.15
C GLU A 518 -20.07 -17.47 6.31
N TYR A 519 -19.21 -18.18 7.08
CA TYR A 519 -18.39 -17.55 8.12
C TYR A 519 -17.57 -16.37 7.56
N HIS A 520 -16.84 -16.57 6.46
CA HIS A 520 -16.02 -15.50 5.88
C HIS A 520 -16.86 -14.37 5.27
N ALA A 521 -17.97 -14.70 4.61
CA ALA A 521 -18.90 -13.72 4.06
C ALA A 521 -19.53 -12.86 5.16
N GLN A 522 -20.07 -13.45 6.23
CA GLN A 522 -20.63 -12.73 7.38
C GLN A 522 -19.59 -11.82 8.04
N ARG A 523 -18.35 -12.30 8.16
CA ARG A 523 -17.25 -11.51 8.74
C ARG A 523 -16.93 -10.26 7.93
N LEU A 524 -16.97 -10.35 6.60
CA LEU A 524 -16.79 -9.21 5.69
C LEU A 524 -18.07 -8.36 5.58
N GLY A 525 -19.25 -8.95 5.74
CA GLY A 525 -20.55 -8.27 5.79
C GLY A 525 -20.74 -7.29 6.95
N ALA A 526 -19.84 -7.30 7.93
CA ALA A 526 -19.77 -6.27 8.96
C ALA A 526 -19.24 -4.90 8.44
N LEU A 527 -18.72 -4.85 7.21
CA LEU A 527 -18.22 -3.62 6.59
C LEU A 527 -19.39 -2.79 5.99
N PRO A 528 -19.40 -1.45 6.15
CA PRO A 528 -20.55 -0.60 5.82
C PRO A 528 -20.91 -0.54 4.32
N HIS A 529 -19.96 -0.89 3.44
CA HIS A 529 -20.15 -0.93 1.99
C HIS A 529 -20.20 -2.37 1.43
N CYS A 530 -20.36 -3.38 2.30
CA CYS A 530 -20.45 -4.77 1.89
C CYS A 530 -21.90 -5.23 1.73
N ARG A 531 -22.21 -5.93 0.62
CA ARG A 531 -23.48 -6.60 0.36
C ARG A 531 -23.25 -8.10 0.18
N LEU A 532 -24.02 -8.89 0.92
CA LEU A 532 -23.95 -10.34 0.92
C LEU A 532 -25.03 -10.95 0.02
N TYR A 533 -24.64 -11.85 -0.86
CA TYR A 533 -25.51 -12.57 -1.80
C TYR A 533 -25.36 -14.08 -1.57
N PRO A 534 -26.12 -14.65 -0.60
CA PRO A 534 -26.10 -16.07 -0.30
C PRO A 534 -26.81 -16.90 -1.38
N TYR A 535 -26.27 -18.08 -1.66
CA TYR A 535 -26.84 -19.09 -2.54
C TYR A 535 -27.07 -20.40 -1.77
N PRO A 536 -28.29 -20.68 -1.29
CA PRO A 536 -28.64 -21.84 -0.47
C PRO A 536 -28.21 -23.20 -1.04
N GLU A 537 -28.34 -23.39 -2.35
CA GLU A 537 -28.10 -24.66 -3.03
C GLU A 537 -26.63 -24.84 -3.50
N SER A 538 -25.77 -23.84 -3.29
CA SER A 538 -24.37 -23.88 -3.72
C SER A 538 -23.42 -24.20 -2.57
N GLU A 539 -22.40 -24.99 -2.88
CA GLU A 539 -21.17 -25.18 -2.08
C GLU A 539 -20.13 -24.10 -2.43
N HIS A 540 -18.87 -24.27 -2.01
CA HIS A 540 -17.75 -23.34 -2.25
C HIS A 540 -17.55 -22.96 -3.73
N ALA A 541 -17.83 -23.89 -4.65
CA ALA A 541 -17.69 -23.72 -6.09
C ALA A 541 -18.81 -22.85 -6.72
N ILE A 542 -19.13 -21.71 -6.10
CA ILE A 542 -20.26 -20.83 -6.45
C ILE A 542 -20.23 -20.34 -7.90
N VAL A 543 -19.06 -20.05 -8.48
CA VAL A 543 -18.97 -19.67 -9.90
C VAL A 543 -19.40 -20.82 -10.81
N LYS A 544 -19.08 -22.07 -10.46
CA LYS A 544 -19.56 -23.25 -11.21
C LYS A 544 -21.08 -23.39 -11.07
N TYR A 545 -21.63 -23.24 -9.86
CA TYR A 545 -23.09 -23.25 -9.66
C TYR A 545 -23.80 -22.17 -10.50
N LEU A 546 -23.26 -20.96 -10.55
CA LEU A 546 -23.82 -19.86 -11.35
C LEU A 546 -23.65 -20.06 -12.87
N ILE A 547 -22.66 -20.82 -13.31
CA ILE A 547 -22.54 -21.28 -14.71
C ILE A 547 -23.60 -22.35 -15.00
N ASP A 548 -23.69 -23.38 -14.16
CA ASP A 548 -24.60 -24.52 -14.34
C ASP A 548 -26.09 -24.13 -14.25
N THR A 549 -26.40 -23.02 -13.57
CA THR A 549 -27.75 -22.43 -13.46
C THR A 549 -27.99 -21.20 -14.36
N GLU A 550 -27.06 -20.91 -15.27
CA GLU A 550 -27.13 -19.80 -16.25
C GLU A 550 -27.20 -18.37 -15.68
N GLN A 551 -26.97 -18.20 -14.38
CA GLN A 551 -27.06 -16.90 -13.68
C GLN A 551 -25.83 -16.00 -13.83
N ILE A 552 -24.65 -16.58 -14.06
CA ILE A 552 -23.37 -15.84 -14.04
C ILE A 552 -23.31 -14.72 -15.08
N ASP A 553 -23.89 -14.91 -16.27
CA ASP A 553 -23.81 -13.95 -17.36
C ASP A 553 -24.59 -12.67 -17.00
N GLY A 554 -25.79 -12.80 -16.44
CA GLY A 554 -26.61 -11.67 -16.02
C GLY A 554 -26.03 -10.90 -14.84
N LEU A 555 -25.48 -11.60 -13.84
CA LEU A 555 -24.82 -10.99 -12.68
C LEU A 555 -23.61 -10.15 -13.11
N LEU A 556 -22.75 -10.69 -13.98
CA LEU A 556 -21.58 -9.98 -14.49
C LEU A 556 -21.97 -8.83 -15.41
N GLN A 557 -22.95 -9.01 -16.30
CA GLN A 557 -23.46 -7.92 -17.14
C GLN A 557 -23.92 -6.75 -16.29
N ALA A 558 -24.76 -6.99 -15.27
CA ALA A 558 -25.34 -5.92 -14.48
C ALA A 558 -24.31 -5.22 -13.57
N ALA A 559 -23.22 -5.88 -13.18
CA ALA A 559 -22.10 -5.22 -12.50
C ALA A 559 -21.22 -4.40 -13.47
N ILE A 560 -20.95 -4.92 -14.67
CA ILE A 560 -20.06 -4.26 -15.64
C ILE A 560 -20.77 -3.10 -16.36
N TRP A 561 -22.06 -3.22 -16.67
CA TRP A 561 -22.88 -2.21 -17.32
C TRP A 561 -24.22 -2.06 -16.58
N PRO A 562 -24.22 -1.35 -15.43
CA PRO A 562 -25.40 -1.08 -14.61
C PRO A 562 -26.43 -0.19 -15.32
#